data_AF-A0A671Q0N2-F1
#
_entry.id   AF-A0A671Q0N2-F1
#
_cell.length_a   1.000
_cell.length_b   1.000
_cell.length_c   1.000
_cell.angle_alpha   90.00
_cell.angle_beta   90.00
_cell.angle_gamma   90.00
#
_symmetry.space_group_name_H-M   'P 1'
#
loop_
_entity.id
_entity.type
_entity.pdbx_description
1 polymer ?
#
loop_
_entity_poly.entity_id
_entity_poly.type
_entity_poly.pdbx_seq_one_letter_code
_entity_poly.pdbx_strand_id
1 'polypeptide(L)'
;MHQGSERQADEKFKEFAPIYRKQYSLAYLSQIRDELEQRKEEHTQLLKQRASPEPGKVLYEENVQCFDDSRKWKDRYIVIRANYVLECYESYKRFLKGSPPLHRLMPTGGTILTTEEKYMEMINQCCPCTNVQEDFAPPVADMPGQFPVYLRLPYRRDFYFCFQDENSQVEFISILSDCVRHQNKDFLKKTKCEVKAFLKAIQLYRQEKGQYESWDMLLGSDVQHDNELSIDHLCHILNNLLVVYHVP
;
A
#
# COMPACT_ATOMS: atom_id res chain seq x y z
N MET A 1 3.42 -26.36 -8.00
CA MET A 1 2.48 -25.29 -8.38
C MET A 1 3.14 -23.92 -8.59
N HIS A 2 4.33 -23.61 -8.02
CA HIS A 2 5.01 -22.33 -8.26
C HIS A 2 5.48 -22.06 -9.71
N GLN A 3 5.97 -23.07 -10.44
CA GLN A 3 6.44 -22.88 -11.83
C GLN A 3 5.35 -22.49 -12.85
N GLY A 4 4.07 -22.72 -12.54
CA GLY A 4 2.95 -22.33 -13.42
C GLY A 4 2.61 -20.85 -13.31
N SER A 5 2.69 -20.29 -12.10
CA SER A 5 2.38 -18.88 -11.82
C SER A 5 3.47 -17.94 -12.38
N GLU A 6 4.74 -18.33 -12.29
CA GLU A 6 5.87 -17.57 -12.85
C GLU A 6 5.80 -17.48 -14.38
N ARG A 7 5.50 -18.59 -15.07
CA ARG A 7 5.38 -18.60 -16.55
C ARG A 7 4.24 -17.74 -17.05
N GLN A 8 3.09 -17.75 -16.36
CA GLN A 8 1.95 -16.91 -16.69
C GLN A 8 2.27 -15.42 -16.47
N ALA A 9 3.03 -15.08 -15.43
CA ALA A 9 3.49 -13.72 -15.17
C ALA A 9 4.45 -13.23 -16.28
N ASP A 10 5.36 -14.10 -16.75
CA ASP A 10 6.29 -13.79 -17.84
C ASP A 10 5.58 -13.51 -19.17
N GLU A 11 4.54 -14.29 -19.51
CA GLU A 11 3.74 -14.07 -20.71
C GLU A 11 2.99 -12.74 -20.66
N LYS A 12 2.37 -12.45 -19.52
CA LYS A 12 1.67 -11.18 -19.27
C LYS A 12 2.62 -9.98 -19.32
N PHE A 13 3.83 -10.13 -18.80
CA PHE A 13 4.86 -9.10 -18.90
C PHE A 13 5.28 -8.86 -20.35
N LYS A 14 5.38 -9.90 -21.18
CA LYS A 14 5.69 -9.76 -22.62
C LYS A 14 4.60 -8.98 -23.37
N GLU A 15 3.33 -9.13 -22.99
CA GLU A 15 2.23 -8.33 -23.54
C GLU A 15 2.27 -6.87 -23.06
N PHE A 16 2.55 -6.65 -21.77
CA PHE A 16 2.55 -5.33 -21.15
C PHE A 16 3.76 -4.46 -21.55
N ALA A 17 4.95 -5.05 -21.61
CA ALA A 17 6.21 -4.36 -21.88
C ALA A 17 6.20 -3.47 -23.14
N PRO A 18 5.69 -3.88 -24.32
CA PRO A 18 5.62 -3.01 -25.49
C PRO A 18 4.70 -1.80 -25.28
N ILE A 19 3.58 -1.98 -24.57
CA ILE A 19 2.65 -0.88 -24.23
C ILE A 19 3.37 0.12 -23.33
N TYR A 20 4.05 -0.36 -22.29
CA TYR A 20 4.83 0.47 -21.38
C TYR A 20 5.93 1.26 -22.09
N ARG A 21 6.75 0.60 -22.93
CA ARG A 21 7.82 1.27 -23.69
C ARG A 21 7.28 2.40 -24.55
N LYS A 22 6.14 2.19 -25.22
CA LYS A 22 5.49 3.23 -26.02
C LYS A 22 5.02 4.41 -25.16
N GLN A 23 4.38 4.13 -24.02
CA GLN A 23 3.93 5.19 -23.10
C GLN A 23 5.09 5.92 -22.44
N TYR A 24 6.22 5.24 -22.18
CA TYR A 24 7.43 5.87 -21.65
C TYR A 24 7.98 6.90 -22.62
N SER A 25 8.15 6.54 -23.89
CA SER A 25 8.61 7.48 -24.92
C SER A 25 7.68 8.69 -25.04
N LEU A 26 6.35 8.49 -24.99
CA LEU A 26 5.38 9.59 -25.05
C LEU A 26 5.44 10.50 -23.82
N ALA A 27 5.49 9.92 -22.62
CA ALA A 27 5.59 10.67 -21.37
C ALA A 27 6.91 11.46 -21.30
N TYR A 28 8.01 10.88 -21.79
CA TYR A 28 9.32 11.51 -21.82
C TYR A 28 9.37 12.69 -22.79
N LEU A 29 8.83 12.50 -24.01
CA LEU A 29 8.70 13.60 -24.97
C LEU A 29 7.80 14.71 -24.45
N SER A 30 6.70 14.36 -23.76
CA SER A 30 5.85 15.38 -23.12
C SER A 30 6.60 16.14 -22.04
N GLN A 31 7.41 15.46 -21.21
CA GLN A 31 8.22 16.11 -20.18
C GLN A 31 9.23 17.07 -20.81
N ILE A 32 9.97 16.65 -21.85
CA ILE A 32 10.92 17.52 -22.56
C ILE A 32 10.19 18.74 -23.14
N ARG A 33 9.02 18.53 -23.77
CA ARG A 33 8.22 19.64 -24.29
C ARG A 33 7.80 20.60 -23.18
N ASP A 34 7.31 20.10 -22.05
CA ASP A 34 6.88 20.93 -20.92
C ASP A 34 8.05 21.75 -20.32
N GLU A 35 9.25 21.15 -20.26
CA GLU A 35 10.50 21.82 -19.85
C GLU A 35 10.95 22.91 -20.86
N LEU A 36 10.88 22.62 -22.17
CA LEU A 36 11.27 23.55 -23.24
C LEU A 36 10.27 24.70 -23.42
N GLU A 37 8.98 24.44 -23.30
CA GLU A 37 7.92 25.45 -23.43
C GLU A 37 7.84 26.39 -22.23
N GLN A 38 8.61 26.14 -21.14
CA GLN A 38 8.53 26.85 -19.87
C GLN A 38 7.07 27.15 -19.51
N ARG A 39 6.17 26.14 -19.56
CA ARG A 39 4.79 26.34 -19.16
C ARG A 39 4.82 26.93 -17.76
N LYS A 40 4.50 28.23 -17.66
CA LYS A 40 4.46 28.95 -16.39
C LYS A 40 3.58 28.11 -15.48
N GLU A 41 4.14 27.63 -14.37
CA GLU A 41 3.32 27.05 -13.30
C GLU A 41 2.15 28.01 -13.12
N GLU A 42 0.91 27.55 -13.35
CA GLU A 42 -0.27 28.37 -13.13
C GLU A 42 -0.19 28.83 -11.68
N HIS A 43 0.09 30.12 -11.49
CA HIS A 43 0.26 30.66 -10.15
C HIS A 43 -1.05 30.47 -9.40
N THR A 44 -1.04 29.58 -8.42
CA THR A 44 -2.19 29.40 -7.54
C THR A 44 -2.38 30.68 -6.73
N GLN A 45 -3.62 31.18 -6.65
CA GLN A 45 -3.95 32.36 -5.83
C GLN A 45 -3.72 32.10 -4.33
N LEU A 46 -3.69 30.83 -3.93
CA LEU A 46 -3.37 30.40 -2.58
C LEU A 46 -1.85 30.25 -2.42
N LEU A 47 -1.34 30.75 -1.30
CA LEU A 47 0.04 30.51 -0.88
C LEU A 47 0.26 29.01 -0.69
N LYS A 48 1.39 28.49 -1.19
CA LYS A 48 1.84 27.14 -0.88
C LYS A 48 1.98 27.03 0.65
N GLN A 49 1.45 25.96 1.24
CA GLN A 49 1.49 25.73 2.68
C GLN A 49 2.94 25.72 3.19
N ARG A 50 3.14 26.06 4.47
CA ARG A 50 4.46 25.99 5.12
C ARG A 50 5.11 24.63 4.88
N ALA A 51 6.45 24.61 4.90
CA ALA A 51 7.26 23.41 4.69
C ALA A 51 6.66 22.21 5.46
N SER A 52 6.57 21.07 4.77
CA SER A 52 6.12 19.82 5.38
C SER A 52 6.88 19.57 6.69
N PRO A 53 6.22 18.98 7.71
CA PRO A 53 6.91 18.65 8.96
C PRO A 53 8.16 17.82 8.64
N GLU A 54 9.20 17.97 9.45
CA GLU A 54 10.41 17.17 9.29
C GLU A 54 10.05 15.68 9.26
N PRO A 55 10.53 14.90 8.28
CA PRO A 55 10.07 13.52 8.07
C PRO A 55 10.32 12.61 9.27
N GLY A 56 11.25 12.99 10.16
CA GLY A 56 11.55 12.28 11.41
C GLY A 56 10.59 12.55 12.57
N LYS A 57 9.77 13.62 12.51
CA LYS A 57 8.84 14.00 13.58
C LYS A 57 7.82 12.89 13.82
N VAL A 58 7.65 12.50 15.08
CA VAL A 58 6.62 11.53 15.48
C VAL A 58 5.26 12.20 15.49
N LEU A 59 4.28 11.58 14.82
CA LEU A 59 2.88 12.00 14.78
C LEU A 59 2.04 11.23 15.79
N TYR A 60 2.37 9.95 16.01
CA TYR A 60 1.68 9.07 16.94
C TYR A 60 2.66 8.03 17.48
N GLU A 61 2.55 7.71 18.77
CA GLU A 61 3.30 6.63 19.41
C GLU A 61 2.51 6.01 20.56
N GLU A 62 2.41 4.68 20.61
CA GLU A 62 1.68 3.98 21.67
C GLU A 62 2.16 2.51 21.77
N ASN A 63 1.92 1.87 22.92
CA ASN A 63 2.03 0.40 23.01
C ASN A 63 0.69 -0.22 22.63
N VAL A 64 0.70 -1.09 21.62
CA VAL A 64 -0.50 -1.68 21.02
C VAL A 64 -0.32 -3.19 20.96
N GLN A 65 -1.39 -3.93 21.28
CA GLN A 65 -1.40 -5.38 21.09
C GLN A 65 -1.43 -5.67 19.60
N CYS A 66 -0.38 -6.33 19.09
CA CYS A 66 -0.26 -6.74 17.71
C CYS A 66 -0.23 -8.26 17.60
N PHE A 67 -0.96 -8.81 16.64
CA PHE A 67 -0.85 -10.23 16.30
C PHE A 67 0.36 -10.42 15.40
N ASP A 68 1.34 -11.22 15.85
CA ASP A 68 2.58 -11.41 15.13
C ASP A 68 2.64 -12.74 14.34
N ASP A 69 3.73 -12.93 13.61
CA ASP A 69 3.94 -14.13 12.76
C ASP A 69 3.96 -15.44 13.56
N SER A 70 4.16 -15.39 14.88
CA SER A 70 4.06 -16.57 15.75
C SER A 70 2.62 -16.93 16.12
N ARG A 71 1.63 -16.28 15.49
CA ARG A 71 0.19 -16.35 15.76
C ARG A 71 -0.14 -16.09 17.23
N LYS A 72 0.55 -15.10 17.81
CA LYS A 72 0.34 -14.68 19.20
C LYS A 72 0.22 -13.18 19.29
N TRP A 73 -0.65 -12.74 20.19
CA TRP A 73 -0.73 -11.34 20.59
C TRP A 73 0.51 -10.97 21.40
N LYS A 74 1.16 -9.89 21.01
CA LYS A 74 2.30 -9.32 21.72
C LYS A 74 2.13 -7.81 21.83
N ASP A 75 2.55 -7.29 22.96
CA ASP A 75 2.67 -5.85 23.17
C ASP A 75 3.81 -5.31 22.30
N ARG A 76 3.52 -4.35 21.42
CA ARG A 76 4.49 -3.75 20.50
C ARG A 76 4.41 -2.23 20.60
N TYR A 77 5.55 -1.58 20.48
CA TYR A 77 5.60 -0.12 20.46
C TYR A 77 5.50 0.38 19.03
N ILE A 78 4.37 1.02 18.70
CA ILE A 78 4.07 1.54 17.37
C ILE A 78 4.45 3.02 17.32
N VAL A 79 5.12 3.43 16.24
CA VAL A 79 5.50 4.82 15.99
C VAL A 79 5.13 5.17 14.55
N ILE A 80 4.36 6.24 14.36
CA ILE A 80 4.05 6.80 13.05
C ILE A 80 4.77 8.14 12.94
N ARG A 81 5.56 8.30 11.88
CA ARG A 81 6.32 9.54 11.63
C ARG A 81 5.63 10.42 10.59
N ALA A 82 6.10 11.65 10.45
CA ALA A 82 5.56 12.63 9.50
C ALA A 82 5.80 12.29 8.02
N ASN A 83 6.60 11.25 7.73
CA ASN A 83 6.65 10.61 6.42
C ASN A 83 5.51 9.57 6.22
N TYR A 84 4.57 9.48 7.15
CA TYR A 84 3.41 8.59 7.16
C TYR A 84 3.78 7.09 7.04
N VAL A 85 4.94 6.75 7.57
CA VAL A 85 5.41 5.38 7.69
C VAL A 85 5.15 4.90 9.10
N LEU A 86 4.54 3.72 9.23
CA LEU A 86 4.30 3.05 10.50
C LEU A 86 5.50 2.14 10.81
N GLU A 87 6.13 2.37 11.94
CA GLU A 87 7.25 1.59 12.46
C GLU A 87 6.80 0.80 13.69
N CYS A 88 7.00 -0.51 13.67
CA CYS A 88 6.68 -1.40 14.78
C CYS A 88 7.97 -1.84 15.46
N TYR A 89 8.10 -1.57 16.76
CA TYR A 89 9.24 -1.93 17.59
C TYR A 89 8.84 -2.99 18.60
N GLU A 90 9.80 -3.82 18.99
CA GLU A 90 9.59 -4.85 20.02
C GLU A 90 9.18 -4.24 21.37
N SER A 91 9.70 -3.07 21.72
CA SER A 91 9.34 -2.32 22.93
C SER A 91 9.84 -0.88 22.86
N TYR A 92 9.28 -0.02 23.71
CA TYR A 92 9.73 1.37 23.88
C TYR A 92 11.25 1.48 24.17
N LYS A 93 11.80 0.56 24.96
CA LYS A 93 13.24 0.53 25.27
C LYS A 93 14.12 0.35 24.02
N ARG A 94 13.67 -0.43 23.04
CA ARG A 94 14.41 -0.62 21.79
C ARG A 94 14.35 0.60 20.89
N PHE A 95 13.19 1.23 20.84
CA PHE A 95 12.99 2.49 20.14
C PHE A 95 13.95 3.57 20.69
N LEU A 96 13.98 3.77 22.01
CA LEU A 96 14.88 4.74 22.65
C LEU A 96 16.37 4.46 22.40
N LYS A 97 16.75 3.19 22.31
CA LYS A 97 18.13 2.78 21.99
C LYS A 97 18.49 2.97 20.51
N GLY A 98 17.57 3.44 19.66
CA GLY A 98 17.80 3.56 18.22
C GLY A 98 17.93 2.21 17.50
N SER A 99 17.39 1.13 18.07
CA SER A 99 17.34 -0.17 17.37
C SER A 99 16.48 -0.06 16.11
N PRO A 100 16.74 -0.84 15.06
CA PRO A 100 15.86 -0.88 13.90
C PRO A 100 14.46 -1.42 14.30
N PRO A 101 13.39 -0.95 13.64
CA PRO A 101 12.05 -1.51 13.84
C PRO A 101 11.97 -2.96 13.35
N LEU A 102 11.09 -3.75 13.95
CA LEU A 102 10.73 -5.08 13.47
C LEU A 102 10.11 -4.98 12.07
N HIS A 103 9.17 -4.04 11.92
CA HIS A 103 8.45 -3.83 10.68
C HIS A 103 8.35 -2.35 10.36
N ARG A 104 8.54 -2.02 9.10
CA ARG A 104 8.33 -0.69 8.54
C ARG A 104 7.27 -0.81 7.46
N LEU A 105 6.14 -0.16 7.66
CA LEU A 105 4.95 -0.32 6.85
C LEU A 105 4.59 0.98 6.14
N MET A 106 4.39 0.87 4.84
CA MET A 106 3.75 1.89 4.03
C MET A 106 2.37 1.34 3.71
N PRO A 107 1.29 1.83 4.36
CA PRO A 107 -0.07 1.32 4.15
C PRO A 107 -0.67 1.82 2.82
N THR A 108 0.11 1.77 1.74
CA THR A 108 -0.36 2.06 0.38
C THR A 108 -1.41 1.04 -0.02
N GLY A 109 -2.55 1.54 -0.43
CA GLY A 109 -3.72 0.73 -0.73
C GLY A 109 -4.31 -0.03 0.45
N GLY A 110 -3.98 0.37 1.68
CA GLY A 110 -4.51 -0.33 2.85
C GLY A 110 -6.01 -0.07 3.03
N THR A 111 -6.76 -1.11 3.38
CA THR A 111 -8.13 -0.98 3.88
C THR A 111 -8.16 -1.27 5.38
N ILE A 112 -8.83 -0.39 6.13
CA ILE A 112 -8.94 -0.49 7.59
C ILE A 112 -10.33 -1.03 7.92
N LEU A 113 -10.38 -2.13 8.67
CA LEU A 113 -11.61 -2.78 9.12
C LEU A 113 -11.57 -2.93 10.63
N THR A 114 -12.73 -2.91 11.26
CA THR A 114 -12.86 -2.93 12.74
C THR A 114 -13.61 -4.14 13.27
N THR A 115 -14.08 -5.02 12.39
CA THR A 115 -14.76 -6.26 12.77
C THR A 115 -14.25 -7.40 11.93
N GLU A 116 -14.23 -8.59 12.51
CA GLU A 116 -13.78 -9.81 11.82
C GLU A 116 -14.72 -10.16 10.67
N GLU A 117 -16.03 -9.97 10.82
CA GLU A 117 -17.02 -10.32 9.80
C GLU A 117 -16.76 -9.56 8.51
N LYS A 118 -16.48 -8.25 8.60
CA LYS A 118 -16.15 -7.41 7.44
C LYS A 118 -14.81 -7.79 6.82
N TYR A 119 -13.84 -8.17 7.66
CA TYR A 119 -12.55 -8.65 7.19
C TYR A 119 -12.70 -9.97 6.42
N MET A 120 -13.41 -10.94 6.98
CA MET A 120 -13.65 -12.23 6.34
C MET A 120 -14.52 -12.11 5.09
N GLU A 121 -15.52 -11.23 5.09
CA GLU A 121 -16.31 -10.90 3.89
C GLU A 121 -15.39 -10.39 2.77
N MET A 122 -14.46 -9.49 3.09
CA MET A 122 -13.47 -9.01 2.13
C MET A 122 -12.60 -10.16 1.63
N ILE A 123 -11.98 -10.95 2.52
CA ILE A 123 -11.14 -12.10 2.12
C ILE A 123 -11.89 -13.07 1.19
N ASN A 124 -13.15 -13.36 1.48
CA ASN A 124 -13.97 -14.25 0.67
C ASN A 124 -14.25 -13.69 -0.73
N GLN A 125 -14.42 -12.38 -0.87
CA GLN A 125 -14.55 -11.72 -2.17
C GLN A 125 -13.23 -11.77 -2.97
N CYS A 126 -12.09 -11.69 -2.29
CA CYS A 126 -10.77 -11.69 -2.92
C CYS A 126 -10.28 -13.09 -3.34
N CYS A 127 -10.70 -14.12 -2.60
CA CYS A 127 -10.16 -15.48 -2.71
C CYS A 127 -11.29 -16.52 -2.57
N PRO A 128 -12.15 -16.70 -3.59
CA PRO A 128 -13.31 -17.57 -3.50
C PRO A 128 -12.99 -19.08 -3.44
N CYS A 129 -11.72 -19.50 -3.50
CA CYS A 129 -11.34 -20.91 -3.70
C CYS A 129 -10.50 -21.57 -2.59
N THR A 130 -10.30 -20.96 -1.43
CA THR A 130 -9.49 -21.58 -0.36
C THR A 130 -10.35 -22.14 0.76
N ASN A 131 -10.42 -23.48 0.88
CA ASN A 131 -10.92 -24.23 2.05
C ASN A 131 -10.07 -24.01 3.33
N VAL A 132 -9.37 -22.87 3.45
CA VAL A 132 -8.38 -22.55 4.49
C VAL A 132 -8.75 -21.24 5.18
N GLN A 133 -10.04 -21.02 5.44
CA GLN A 133 -10.54 -19.80 6.08
C GLN A 133 -10.00 -19.61 7.51
N GLU A 134 -9.65 -20.69 8.21
CA GLU A 134 -9.23 -20.68 9.63
C GLU A 134 -7.85 -20.00 9.89
N ASP A 135 -7.07 -19.71 8.84
CA ASP A 135 -5.72 -19.17 8.99
C ASP A 135 -5.58 -17.66 8.71
N PHE A 136 -6.63 -16.99 8.22
CA PHE A 136 -6.54 -15.59 7.81
C PHE A 136 -6.76 -14.57 8.92
N ALA A 137 -7.57 -14.87 9.94
CA ALA A 137 -7.84 -13.96 11.04
C ALA A 137 -7.20 -14.46 12.34
N PRO A 138 -6.79 -13.56 13.26
CA PRO A 138 -6.50 -13.95 14.63
C PRO A 138 -7.73 -14.61 15.27
N PRO A 139 -7.57 -15.71 16.01
CA PRO A 139 -8.69 -16.33 16.71
C PRO A 139 -9.36 -15.36 17.69
N VAL A 140 -10.69 -15.22 17.60
CA VAL A 140 -11.47 -14.34 18.50
C VAL A 140 -11.29 -14.72 19.96
N ALA A 141 -11.17 -16.02 20.24
CA ALA A 141 -11.00 -16.55 21.60
C ALA A 141 -9.74 -16.01 22.31
N ASP A 142 -8.70 -15.65 21.54
CA ASP A 142 -7.42 -15.18 22.06
C ASP A 142 -7.29 -13.64 22.02
N MET A 143 -8.35 -12.92 21.65
CA MET A 143 -8.32 -11.46 21.48
C MET A 143 -8.07 -10.76 22.84
N PRO A 144 -7.01 -9.94 22.97
CA PRO A 144 -6.63 -9.33 24.25
C PRO A 144 -7.47 -8.10 24.63
N GLY A 145 -8.35 -7.63 23.74
CA GLY A 145 -9.17 -6.43 23.92
C GLY A 145 -10.45 -6.49 23.07
N GLN A 146 -11.32 -5.48 23.22
CA GLN A 146 -12.64 -5.46 22.58
C GLN A 146 -12.66 -4.70 21.26
N PHE A 147 -11.58 -4.00 20.94
CA PHE A 147 -11.52 -3.01 19.86
C PHE A 147 -10.44 -3.40 18.83
N PRO A 148 -10.71 -4.37 17.94
CA PRO A 148 -9.74 -4.81 16.94
C PRO A 148 -9.64 -3.85 15.76
N VAL A 149 -8.46 -3.77 15.15
CA VAL A 149 -8.21 -3.05 13.90
C VAL A 149 -7.45 -3.96 12.96
N TYR A 150 -8.06 -4.27 11.82
CA TYR A 150 -7.51 -5.06 10.75
C TYR A 150 -7.05 -4.11 9.66
N LEU A 151 -5.74 -4.11 9.38
CA LEU A 151 -5.15 -3.43 8.24
C LEU A 151 -4.90 -4.46 7.15
N ARG A 152 -5.83 -4.52 6.20
CA ARG A 152 -5.71 -5.32 4.99
C ARG A 152 -4.79 -4.60 4.02
N LEU A 153 -3.73 -5.26 3.58
CA LEU A 153 -2.81 -4.71 2.59
C LEU A 153 -2.82 -5.56 1.31
N PRO A 154 -2.99 -4.93 0.14
CA PRO A 154 -2.96 -5.67 -1.12
C PRO A 154 -1.59 -6.33 -1.31
N TYR A 155 -1.61 -7.65 -1.58
CA TYR A 155 -0.46 -8.51 -1.90
C TYR A 155 0.67 -8.52 -0.87
N ARG A 156 0.39 -8.01 0.33
CA ARG A 156 1.27 -8.08 1.50
C ARG A 156 0.52 -8.82 2.59
N ARG A 157 1.25 -9.17 3.65
CA ARG A 157 0.57 -9.67 4.84
C ARG A 157 -0.23 -8.54 5.49
N ASP A 158 -1.30 -8.94 6.14
CA ASP A 158 -2.15 -8.04 6.91
C ASP A 158 -1.57 -7.81 8.29
N PHE A 159 -2.03 -6.74 8.91
CA PHE A 159 -1.65 -6.38 10.27
C PHE A 159 -2.88 -6.30 11.13
N TYR A 160 -2.81 -6.93 12.31
CA TYR A 160 -3.90 -6.98 13.25
C TYR A 160 -3.47 -6.31 14.54
N PHE A 161 -4.27 -5.34 14.96
CA PHE A 161 -4.10 -4.60 16.19
C PHE A 161 -5.32 -4.80 17.07
N CYS A 162 -5.14 -4.69 18.39
CA CYS A 162 -6.22 -4.77 19.33
C CYS A 162 -6.01 -3.74 20.44
N PHE A 163 -7.09 -3.03 20.79
CA PHE A 163 -7.10 -1.97 21.80
C PHE A 163 -8.03 -2.35 22.96
N GLN A 164 -7.70 -1.84 24.14
CA GLN A 164 -8.52 -1.99 25.34
C GLN A 164 -9.58 -0.89 25.47
N ASP A 165 -9.34 0.28 24.87
CA ASP A 165 -10.21 1.45 24.93
C ASP A 165 -10.62 1.89 23.51
N GLU A 166 -11.87 2.34 23.38
CA GLU A 166 -12.45 2.79 22.12
C GLU A 166 -11.76 4.07 21.61
N ASN A 167 -11.39 5.00 22.49
CA ASN A 167 -10.77 6.26 22.09
C ASN A 167 -9.38 6.03 21.48
N SER A 168 -8.57 5.15 22.10
CA SER A 168 -7.28 4.73 21.54
C SER A 168 -7.46 4.08 20.16
N GLN A 169 -8.49 3.24 19.98
CA GLN A 169 -8.80 2.63 18.69
C GLN A 169 -9.16 3.70 17.64
N VAL A 170 -10.03 4.65 17.99
CA VAL A 170 -10.49 5.73 17.09
C VAL A 170 -9.33 6.65 16.70
N GLU A 171 -8.48 7.03 17.66
CA GLU A 171 -7.28 7.82 17.39
C GLU A 171 -6.34 7.08 16.44
N PHE A 172 -6.09 5.80 16.70
CA PHE A 172 -5.25 4.95 15.85
C PHE A 172 -5.82 4.81 14.43
N ILE A 173 -7.13 4.59 14.28
CA ILE A 173 -7.79 4.52 12.97
C ILE A 173 -7.65 5.85 12.23
N SER A 174 -7.80 6.98 12.93
CA SER A 174 -7.67 8.31 12.33
C SER A 174 -6.27 8.52 11.75
N ILE A 175 -5.21 8.28 12.53
CA ILE A 175 -3.84 8.45 12.05
C ILE A 175 -3.48 7.41 10.98
N LEU A 176 -3.98 6.18 11.08
CA LEU A 176 -3.72 5.13 10.10
C LEU A 176 -4.41 5.45 8.76
N SER A 177 -5.64 5.96 8.79
CA SER A 177 -6.36 6.45 7.61
C SER A 177 -5.61 7.59 6.93
N ASP A 178 -5.07 8.52 7.72
CA ASP A 178 -4.19 9.57 7.22
C ASP A 178 -2.92 9.02 6.57
N CYS A 179 -2.34 7.95 7.14
CA CYS A 179 -1.20 7.26 6.53
C CYS A 179 -1.57 6.66 5.17
N VAL A 180 -2.65 5.88 5.09
CA VAL A 180 -3.14 5.29 3.82
C VAL A 180 -3.34 6.38 2.77
N ARG A 181 -4.07 7.44 3.14
CA ARG A 181 -4.38 8.57 2.26
C ARG A 181 -3.12 9.28 1.78
N HIS A 182 -2.14 9.51 2.66
CA HIS A 182 -0.89 10.17 2.30
C HIS A 182 -0.05 9.30 1.37
N GLN A 183 0.12 8.01 1.69
CA GLN A 183 0.89 7.10 0.86
C GLN A 183 0.28 6.91 -0.53
N ASN A 184 -1.05 6.85 -0.61
CA ASN A 184 -1.78 6.79 -1.88
C ASN A 184 -1.56 8.05 -2.71
N LYS A 185 -1.63 9.23 -2.08
CA LYS A 185 -1.42 10.51 -2.76
C LYS A 185 0.02 10.72 -3.20
N ASP A 186 0.99 10.33 -2.37
CA ASP A 186 2.42 10.45 -2.68
C ASP A 186 2.82 9.59 -3.86
N PHE A 187 2.24 8.39 -3.99
CA PHE A 187 2.43 7.57 -5.18
C PHE A 187 1.96 8.29 -6.45
N LEU A 188 0.77 8.89 -6.42
CA LEU A 188 0.19 9.64 -7.55
C LEU A 188 0.92 10.96 -7.86
N LYS A 189 1.50 11.59 -6.84
CA LYS A 189 2.27 12.84 -6.97
C LYS A 189 3.67 12.64 -7.54
N LYS A 190 4.17 11.42 -7.69
CA LYS A 190 5.44 11.20 -8.39
C LYS A 190 5.27 11.63 -9.85
N THR A 191 5.62 12.89 -10.13
CA THR A 191 5.57 13.54 -11.45
C THR A 191 6.55 12.95 -12.46
N LYS A 192 7.34 11.96 -12.03
CA LYS A 192 8.30 11.22 -12.82
C LYS A 192 7.63 10.62 -14.06
N CYS A 193 8.28 10.79 -15.21
CA CYS A 193 7.85 10.24 -16.49
C CYS A 193 7.52 8.75 -16.40
N GLU A 194 8.34 7.98 -15.66
CA GLU A 194 8.18 6.55 -15.44
C GLU A 194 6.80 6.20 -14.88
N VAL A 195 6.33 6.97 -13.89
CA VAL A 195 5.05 6.73 -13.20
C VAL A 195 3.88 7.07 -14.11
N LYS A 196 3.93 8.21 -14.80
CA LYS A 196 2.89 8.60 -15.76
C LYS A 196 2.76 7.58 -16.89
N ALA A 197 3.89 7.14 -17.44
CA ALA A 197 3.94 6.11 -18.47
C ALA A 197 3.38 4.78 -17.99
N PHE A 198 3.75 4.38 -16.78
CA PHE A 198 3.30 3.14 -16.17
C PHE A 198 1.78 3.13 -15.98
N LEU A 199 1.25 4.19 -15.36
CA LEU A 199 -0.20 4.32 -15.15
C LEU A 199 -0.95 4.29 -16.48
N LYS A 200 -0.46 5.01 -17.49
CA LYS A 200 -1.10 5.01 -18.80
C LYS A 200 -1.04 3.65 -19.50
N ALA A 201 0.08 2.95 -19.40
CA ALA A 201 0.25 1.62 -19.99
C ALA A 201 -0.69 0.60 -19.36
N ILE A 202 -0.87 0.69 -18.05
CA ILE A 202 -1.82 -0.13 -17.31
C ILE A 202 -3.27 0.10 -17.76
N GLN A 203 -3.66 1.36 -17.91
CA GLN A 203 -5.00 1.69 -18.41
C GLN A 203 -5.24 1.05 -19.77
N LEU A 204 -4.28 1.19 -20.68
CA LEU A 204 -4.40 0.64 -22.04
C LEU A 204 -4.42 -0.89 -22.05
N TYR A 205 -3.56 -1.52 -21.26
CA TYR A 205 -3.53 -2.98 -21.12
C TYR A 205 -4.89 -3.53 -20.65
N ARG A 206 -5.51 -2.89 -19.64
CA ARG A 206 -6.86 -3.25 -19.18
C ARG A 206 -7.93 -3.04 -20.25
N GLN A 207 -7.87 -1.93 -20.98
CA GLN A 207 -8.81 -1.61 -22.06
C GLN A 207 -8.73 -2.63 -23.21
N GLU A 208 -7.53 -3.09 -23.56
CA GLU A 208 -7.34 -4.16 -24.55
C GLU A 208 -7.96 -5.49 -24.10
N LYS A 209 -8.07 -5.73 -22.79
CA LYS A 209 -8.76 -6.88 -22.20
C LYS A 209 -10.25 -6.63 -21.91
N GLY A 210 -10.80 -5.48 -22.34
CA GLY A 210 -12.22 -5.15 -22.18
C GLY A 210 -12.60 -4.56 -20.83
N GLN A 211 -11.63 -4.19 -19.99
CA GLN A 211 -11.87 -3.61 -18.66
C GLN A 211 -11.74 -2.09 -18.70
N TYR A 212 -12.87 -1.38 -18.52
CA TYR A 212 -12.96 0.10 -18.65
C TYR A 212 -13.27 0.83 -17.33
N GLU A 213 -13.25 0.13 -16.21
CA GLU A 213 -13.66 0.65 -14.89
C GLU A 213 -12.71 1.74 -14.34
N SER A 214 -13.23 2.56 -13.40
CA SER A 214 -12.48 3.69 -12.82
C SER A 214 -11.29 3.21 -11.98
N TRP A 215 -10.31 4.11 -11.86
CA TRP A 215 -9.04 3.92 -11.16
C TRP A 215 -9.16 3.72 -9.63
N ASP A 216 -10.35 3.84 -9.04
CA ASP A 216 -10.53 3.69 -7.58
C ASP A 216 -10.16 2.28 -7.07
N MET A 217 -10.17 1.27 -7.96
CA MET A 217 -9.77 -0.12 -7.69
C MET A 217 -8.24 -0.39 -7.71
N LEU A 218 -7.41 0.66 -7.79
CA LEU A 218 -5.95 0.52 -7.84
C LEU A 218 -5.21 0.98 -6.58
N LEU A 219 -5.89 1.72 -5.71
CA LEU A 219 -5.38 2.12 -4.41
C LEU A 219 -5.93 1.20 -3.31
N GLY A 220 -6.01 -0.10 -3.63
CA GLY A 220 -6.37 -1.16 -2.69
C GLY A 220 -7.78 -1.06 -2.14
N SER A 221 -8.74 -1.53 -2.92
CA SER A 221 -9.71 -2.46 -2.38
C SER A 221 -9.33 -3.82 -2.96
N ASP A 222 -9.10 -4.83 -2.11
CA ASP A 222 -8.82 -6.18 -2.57
C ASP A 222 -10.01 -6.84 -3.28
N VAL A 223 -11.09 -6.08 -3.56
CA VAL A 223 -12.25 -6.49 -4.35
C VAL A 223 -11.87 -6.59 -5.85
N GLN A 224 -10.81 -7.34 -6.17
CA GLN A 224 -10.64 -7.90 -7.50
C GLN A 224 -11.20 -9.31 -7.44
N HIS A 225 -12.51 -9.38 -7.71
CA HIS A 225 -13.18 -10.60 -8.16
C HIS A 225 -12.35 -11.18 -9.31
N ASP A 226 -11.80 -12.39 -9.13
CA ASP A 226 -11.48 -13.37 -10.17
C ASP A 226 -10.98 -12.84 -11.54
N ASN A 227 -10.14 -11.82 -11.55
CA ASN A 227 -9.49 -11.37 -12.78
C ASN A 227 -8.00 -11.64 -12.66
N GLU A 228 -7.59 -12.68 -13.38
CA GLU A 228 -6.27 -12.79 -13.97
C GLU A 228 -5.62 -11.42 -14.20
N LEU A 229 -4.45 -11.20 -13.58
CA LEU A 229 -3.70 -9.93 -13.55
C LEU A 229 -4.17 -8.92 -12.50
N SER A 230 -3.77 -9.15 -11.26
CA SER A 230 -3.65 -8.00 -10.38
C SER A 230 -2.53 -7.09 -10.85
N ILE A 231 -2.87 -5.83 -11.05
CA ILE A 231 -1.93 -4.78 -11.42
C ILE A 231 -0.78 -4.67 -10.43
N ASP A 232 -1.03 -4.94 -9.14
CA ASP A 232 0.03 -4.89 -8.16
C ASP A 232 1.01 -6.05 -8.23
N HIS A 233 0.68 -7.18 -8.90
CA HIS A 233 1.68 -8.17 -9.29
C HIS A 233 2.64 -7.56 -10.33
N LEU A 234 2.12 -6.78 -11.28
CA LEU A 234 2.92 -6.02 -12.25
C LEU A 234 3.65 -4.85 -11.56
N CYS A 235 3.05 -4.16 -10.58
CA CYS A 235 3.71 -3.12 -9.77
C CYS A 235 4.81 -3.70 -8.88
N HIS A 236 4.65 -4.90 -8.32
CA HIS A 236 5.69 -5.59 -7.54
C HIS A 236 6.85 -6.01 -8.42
N ILE A 237 6.56 -6.58 -9.60
CA ILE A 237 7.57 -6.91 -10.61
C ILE A 237 8.30 -5.63 -11.05
N LEU A 238 7.60 -4.52 -11.24
CA LEU A 238 8.20 -3.25 -11.65
C LEU A 238 8.90 -2.48 -10.53
N ASN A 239 8.46 -2.55 -9.28
CA ASN A 239 9.22 -2.00 -8.15
C ASN A 239 10.53 -2.76 -7.97
N ASN A 240 10.52 -4.09 -8.13
CA ASN A 240 11.74 -4.88 -8.15
C ASN A 240 12.63 -4.51 -9.35
N LEU A 241 12.07 -4.29 -10.54
CA LEU A 241 12.84 -3.84 -11.71
C LEU A 241 13.37 -2.40 -11.57
N LEU A 242 12.61 -1.46 -11.01
CA LEU A 242 13.04 -0.08 -10.78
C LEU A 242 14.10 0.02 -9.68
N VAL A 243 14.14 -0.93 -8.75
CA VAL A 243 15.22 -1.07 -7.75
C VAL A 243 16.45 -1.78 -8.34
N VAL A 244 16.27 -2.71 -9.29
CA VAL A 244 17.36 -3.47 -9.92
C VAL A 244 18.02 -2.72 -11.09
N TYR A 245 17.31 -1.82 -11.78
CA TYR A 245 17.84 -1.03 -12.89
C TYR A 245 18.31 0.38 -12.49
N HIS A 246 18.41 0.68 -11.19
CA HIS A 246 19.16 1.86 -10.74
C HIS A 246 20.61 1.50 -10.44
N VAL A 247 21.39 1.26 -11.51
CA VAL A 247 22.86 1.37 -11.50
C VAL A 247 23.33 1.73 -12.92
N PRO A 248 24.17 2.76 -13.07
CA PRO A 248 23.95 4.18 -12.82
C PRO A 248 23.18 4.88 -13.95
#